data_AF-A0A7J8JYP3-F1
#
_entry.id   AF-A0A7J8JYP3-F1
#
_cell.length_a   1.000
_cell.length_b   1.000
_cell.length_c   1.000
_cell.angle_alpha   90.00
_cell.angle_beta   90.00
_cell.angle_gamma   90.00
#
_symmetry.space_group_name_H-M   'P 1'
#
loop_
_entity.id
_entity.type
_entity.pdbx_description
1 polymer ?
#
loop_
_entity_poly.entity_id
_entity_poly.type
_entity_poly.pdbx_seq_one_letter_code
_entity_poly.pdbx_strand_id
1 'polypeptide(L)'
;MACVIAVCSGLGRKKLTHFITAAASLRNPGTRAVLWRSCSQYKQVTSNEDLPIPMENPYKEPLKKCILCGKCVDYKNVQLLSQFISPFTGCIHGRHITGLCGKKQKEVTKAIKRAQIMGPQPELGLNCNRRTCP
;
A
#
# COMPACT_ATOMS: atom_id res chain seq x y z
N MET A 1 0.21 38.79 -32.64
CA MET A 1 -0.99 39.40 -32.05
C MET A 1 -0.87 39.28 -30.54
N ALA A 2 -0.51 40.36 -29.84
CA ALA A 2 -0.42 40.37 -28.39
C ALA A 2 -1.04 41.67 -27.88
N CYS A 3 -2.12 41.55 -27.11
CA CYS A 3 -2.73 42.66 -26.39
C CYS A 3 -2.52 42.41 -24.90
N VAL A 4 -1.83 43.35 -24.25
CA VAL A 4 -1.69 43.43 -22.80
C VAL A 4 -2.79 44.38 -22.33
N ILE A 5 -3.62 43.97 -21.37
CA ILE A 5 -4.46 44.91 -20.62
C ILE A 5 -4.02 44.83 -19.17
N ALA A 6 -3.70 46.00 -18.65
CA ALA A 6 -3.33 46.27 -17.29
C ALA A 6 -4.46 47.04 -16.57
N VAL A 7 -4.28 47.22 -15.26
CA VAL A 7 -4.77 48.35 -14.44
C VAL A 7 -6.18 48.17 -13.83
N CYS A 8 -6.27 47.83 -12.53
CA CYS A 8 -6.31 48.78 -11.40
C CYS A 8 -7.16 48.31 -10.20
N SER A 9 -6.59 48.55 -9.03
CA SER A 9 -7.16 48.59 -7.69
C SER A 9 -8.20 49.69 -7.45
N GLY A 10 -9.14 49.48 -6.52
CA GLY A 10 -10.01 50.56 -6.02
C GLY A 10 -10.98 50.17 -4.88
N LEU A 11 -10.72 50.74 -3.69
CA LEU A 11 -11.55 50.99 -2.50
C LEU A 11 -13.10 50.78 -2.56
N GLY A 12 -13.63 50.13 -1.51
CA GLY A 12 -14.34 50.85 -0.44
C GLY A 12 -15.88 50.78 -0.31
N ARG A 13 -16.31 50.44 0.92
CA ARG A 13 -17.22 51.22 1.83
C ARG A 13 -18.77 51.00 1.79
N LYS A 14 -19.32 50.61 2.98
CA LYS A 14 -20.63 50.92 3.69
C LYS A 14 -21.95 50.48 2.99
N LYS A 15 -23.06 50.02 3.63
CA LYS A 15 -23.71 50.32 4.93
C LYS A 15 -24.88 49.32 5.20
N LEU A 16 -25.09 48.95 6.48
CA LEU A 16 -26.36 48.70 7.24
C LEU A 16 -27.66 48.21 6.55
N THR A 17 -28.22 47.07 7.01
CA THR A 17 -29.66 46.90 7.36
C THR A 17 -29.88 45.67 8.26
N HIS A 18 -30.70 45.85 9.31
CA HIS A 18 -31.21 44.80 10.18
C HIS A 18 -32.19 43.89 9.43
N PHE A 19 -32.07 42.56 9.58
CA PHE A 19 -33.19 41.64 9.46
C PHE A 19 -33.20 40.67 10.64
N ILE A 20 -34.28 40.77 11.40
CA ILE A 20 -34.65 39.88 12.49
C ILE A 20 -35.09 38.56 11.85
N THR A 21 -34.36 37.47 12.08
CA THR A 21 -34.84 36.12 11.76
C THR A 21 -35.23 35.43 13.05
N ALA A 22 -36.53 35.18 13.18
CA ALA A 22 -37.15 34.51 14.31
C ALA A 22 -36.57 33.11 14.52
N ALA A 23 -36.34 32.76 15.78
CA ALA A 23 -36.01 31.41 16.20
C ALA A 23 -37.27 30.54 16.13
N ALA A 24 -37.27 29.55 15.25
CA ALA A 24 -38.19 28.41 15.34
C ALA A 24 -37.45 27.25 16.02
N SER A 25 -37.69 27.08 17.32
CA SER A 25 -37.20 25.92 18.07
C SER A 25 -38.06 24.68 17.75
N LEU A 26 -37.53 23.74 16.99
CA LEU A 26 -38.12 22.40 16.87
C LEU A 26 -37.70 21.57 18.09
N ARG A 27 -38.59 21.43 19.07
CA ARG A 27 -38.38 20.60 20.27
C ARG A 27 -38.64 19.14 19.92
N ASN A 28 -37.60 18.37 19.62
CA ASN A 28 -37.70 16.91 19.60
C ASN A 28 -37.39 16.35 21.01
N PRO A 29 -38.32 15.60 21.65
CA PRO A 29 -38.09 14.97 22.93
C PRO A 29 -37.47 13.59 22.69
N GLY A 30 -36.18 13.43 22.95
CA GLY A 30 -35.56 12.12 22.75
C GLY A 30 -34.12 11.93 23.24
N THR A 31 -33.47 12.97 23.75
CA THR A 31 -32.08 12.83 24.19
C THR A 31 -32.04 12.36 25.64
N ARG A 32 -31.86 11.04 25.83
CA ARG A 32 -31.52 10.45 27.12
C ARG A 32 -30.12 10.95 27.52
N ALA A 33 -30.08 12.07 28.23
CA ALA A 33 -28.85 12.59 28.81
C ALA A 33 -28.36 11.59 29.86
N VAL A 34 -27.35 10.80 29.51
CA VAL A 34 -26.63 9.99 30.47
C VAL A 34 -25.80 10.97 31.29
N LEU A 35 -26.28 11.28 32.50
CA LEU A 35 -25.55 12.06 33.49
C LEU A 35 -24.29 11.25 33.85
N TRP A 36 -23.18 11.58 33.20
CA TRP A 36 -21.88 11.06 33.59
C TRP A 36 -21.65 11.51 35.02
N ARG A 37 -21.63 10.55 35.96
CA ARG A 37 -21.28 10.80 37.35
C ARG A 37 -19.91 11.46 37.36
N SER A 38 -19.83 12.65 37.97
CA SER A 38 -18.58 13.32 38.28
C SER A 38 -17.69 12.37 39.07
N CYS A 39 -16.64 11.86 38.42
CA CYS A 39 -15.58 11.13 39.09
C CYS A 39 -14.86 12.13 40.00
N SER A 40 -14.72 11.78 41.29
CA SER A 40 -13.99 12.56 42.28
C SER A 40 -12.62 12.96 41.71
N GLN A 41 -12.30 14.26 41.73
CA GLN A 41 -10.98 14.76 41.35
C GLN A 41 -9.96 14.28 42.38
N TYR A 42 -9.49 13.05 42.23
CA TYR A 42 -8.22 12.65 42.78
C TYR A 42 -7.16 13.48 42.05
N LYS A 43 -6.42 14.31 42.78
CA LYS A 43 -5.26 15.02 42.24
C LYS A 43 -4.22 13.97 41.84
N GLN A 44 -4.11 13.70 40.54
CA GLN A 44 -2.94 13.05 39.96
C GLN A 44 -1.75 13.98 40.21
N VAL A 45 -0.87 13.62 41.14
CA VAL A 45 0.51 14.11 41.11
C VAL A 45 1.17 13.36 39.98
N THR A 46 1.17 13.93 38.77
CA THR A 46 1.87 13.34 37.63
C THR A 46 3.36 13.61 37.81
N SER A 47 4.04 12.81 38.63
CA SER A 47 5.49 12.68 38.50
C SER A 47 5.78 12.27 37.05
N ASN A 48 6.69 12.96 36.38
CA ASN A 48 6.94 12.86 34.93
C ASN A 48 7.52 11.50 34.47
N GLU A 49 7.41 10.46 35.29
CA GLU A 49 8.13 9.19 35.13
C GLU A 49 7.36 8.15 34.31
N ASP A 50 6.06 8.34 34.08
CA ASP A 50 5.20 7.43 33.31
C ASP A 50 5.00 7.87 31.84
N LEU A 51 5.81 8.81 31.35
CA LEU A 51 5.74 9.26 29.96
C LEU A 51 6.29 8.19 29.00
N PRO A 52 5.66 7.97 27.84
CA PRO A 52 6.16 7.02 26.86
C PRO A 52 7.52 7.47 26.32
N ILE A 53 8.52 6.60 26.43
CA ILE A 53 9.87 6.83 25.91
C ILE A 53 9.85 6.59 24.39
N PRO A 54 10.40 7.49 23.56
CA PRO A 54 10.59 7.22 22.14
C PRO A 54 11.66 6.12 21.98
N MET A 55 11.22 4.94 21.53
CA MET A 55 12.02 3.74 21.32
C MET A 55 11.59 3.08 19.99
N GLU A 56 12.48 2.35 19.31
CA GLU A 56 12.10 1.50 18.19
C GLU A 56 11.11 0.42 18.65
N ASN A 57 10.05 0.17 17.87
CA ASN A 57 9.02 -0.81 18.26
C ASN A 57 9.65 -2.19 18.60
N PRO A 58 9.65 -2.62 19.88
CA PRO A 58 10.27 -3.87 20.30
C PRO A 58 9.48 -5.10 19.85
N TYR A 59 8.21 -4.91 19.49
CA TYR A 59 7.31 -5.95 18.95
C TYR A 59 7.33 -6.00 17.41
N LYS A 60 8.31 -5.37 16.76
CA LYS A 60 8.43 -5.36 15.31
C LYS A 60 8.89 -6.72 14.81
N GLU A 61 7.98 -7.47 14.19
CA GLU A 61 8.32 -8.71 13.51
C GLU A 61 9.30 -8.48 12.34
N PRO A 62 10.24 -9.42 12.11
CA PRO A 62 11.14 -9.34 10.97
C PRO A 62 10.37 -9.45 9.66
N LEU A 63 10.86 -8.76 8.62
CA LEU A 63 10.24 -8.82 7.30
C LEU A 63 10.24 -10.25 6.76
N LYS A 64 9.07 -10.69 6.29
CA LYS A 64 8.91 -11.99 5.64
C LYS A 64 9.80 -12.09 4.41
N LYS A 65 10.56 -13.18 4.31
CA LYS A 65 11.46 -13.47 3.19
C LYS A 65 10.80 -14.45 2.22
N CYS A 66 11.16 -14.33 0.95
CA CYS A 66 10.76 -15.29 -0.07
C CYS A 66 11.50 -16.63 0.06
N ILE A 67 10.98 -17.69 -0.55
CA ILE A 67 11.55 -19.05 -0.52
C ILE A 67 12.99 -19.07 -1.07
N LEU A 68 13.29 -18.24 -2.07
CA LEU A 68 14.61 -18.17 -2.71
C LEU A 68 15.52 -17.06 -2.17
N CYS A 69 15.12 -16.40 -1.08
CA CYS A 69 15.88 -15.28 -0.52
C CYS A 69 17.15 -15.82 0.17
N GLY A 70 18.32 -15.42 -0.31
CA GLY A 70 19.62 -15.95 0.15
C GLY A 70 20.12 -17.20 -0.57
N LYS A 71 19.42 -17.69 -1.60
CA LYS A 71 19.84 -18.81 -2.44
C LYS A 71 20.26 -18.34 -3.83
N CYS A 72 21.28 -18.98 -4.42
CA CYS A 72 21.68 -18.74 -5.82
C CYS A 72 20.75 -19.51 -6.76
N VAL A 73 20.37 -18.90 -7.88
CA VAL A 73 19.52 -19.52 -8.90
C VAL A 73 20.34 -19.67 -10.17
N ASP A 74 20.74 -20.90 -10.47
CA ASP A 74 21.50 -21.24 -11.66
C ASP A 74 20.58 -21.77 -12.77
N TYR A 75 20.93 -21.46 -14.03
CA TYR A 75 20.20 -21.96 -15.20
C TYR A 75 20.36 -23.48 -15.42
N LYS A 76 21.37 -24.08 -14.78
CA LYS A 76 21.67 -25.52 -14.84
C LYS A 76 20.73 -26.34 -13.97
N ASN A 77 20.11 -25.74 -12.96
CA ASN A 77 19.30 -26.44 -11.96
C ASN A 77 17.86 -26.55 -12.44
N VAL A 78 17.60 -27.49 -13.34
CA VAL A 78 16.32 -27.50 -14.06
C VAL A 78 15.17 -27.91 -13.15
N GLN A 79 15.41 -28.79 -12.18
CA GLN A 79 14.41 -29.19 -11.18
C GLN A 79 13.88 -28.00 -10.36
N LEU A 80 14.69 -26.97 -10.14
CA LEU A 80 14.25 -25.75 -9.47
C LEU A 80 13.43 -24.87 -10.42
N LEU A 81 13.85 -24.76 -11.68
CA LEU A 81 13.24 -23.89 -12.67
C LEU A 81 11.89 -24.42 -13.17
N SER A 82 11.74 -25.75 -13.29
CA SER A 82 10.49 -26.40 -13.72
C SER A 82 9.32 -26.12 -12.77
N GLN A 83 9.60 -25.90 -11.47
CA GLN A 83 8.58 -25.54 -10.47
C GLN A 83 7.92 -24.18 -10.74
N PHE A 84 8.60 -23.28 -11.46
CA PHE A 84 8.10 -21.94 -11.75
C PHE A 84 7.41 -21.85 -13.11
N ILE A 85 7.19 -23.00 -13.77
CA ILE A 85 6.67 -23.08 -15.12
C ILE A 85 5.41 -23.95 -15.14
N SER A 86 4.42 -23.53 -15.91
CA SER A 86 3.22 -24.32 -16.15
C SER A 86 3.57 -25.60 -16.91
N PRO A 87 3.19 -26.80 -16.41
CA PRO A 87 3.49 -28.07 -17.07
C PRO A 87 2.81 -28.21 -18.44
N PHE A 88 1.68 -27.54 -18.66
CA PHE A 88 0.89 -27.64 -19.89
C PHE A 88 1.19 -26.53 -20.90
N THR A 89 1.62 -25.35 -20.45
CA THR A 89 1.77 -24.17 -21.32
C THR A 89 3.23 -23.75 -21.48
N GLY A 90 4.13 -24.17 -20.59
CA GLY A 90 5.51 -23.69 -20.56
C GLY A 90 5.64 -22.21 -20.17
N CYS A 91 4.55 -21.56 -19.76
CA CYS A 91 4.54 -20.17 -19.31
C CYS A 91 5.10 -20.05 -17.89
N ILE A 92 5.92 -19.01 -17.67
CA ILE A 92 6.51 -18.71 -16.37
C ILE A 92 5.44 -18.08 -15.47
N HIS A 93 5.26 -18.63 -14.27
CA HIS A 93 4.29 -18.11 -13.31
C HIS A 93 4.61 -16.68 -12.85
N GLY A 94 3.57 -15.87 -12.68
CA GLY A 94 3.69 -14.50 -12.20
C GLY A 94 4.06 -14.39 -10.72
N ARG A 95 4.34 -13.17 -10.25
CA ARG A 95 4.69 -12.92 -8.84
C ARG A 95 3.56 -13.29 -7.88
N HIS A 96 2.31 -13.10 -8.28
CA HIS A 96 1.15 -13.40 -7.44
C HIS A 96 0.98 -14.90 -7.15
N ILE A 97 1.54 -15.78 -8.00
CA ILE A 97 1.53 -17.24 -7.81
C ILE A 97 2.77 -17.68 -7.03
N THR A 98 3.94 -17.26 -7.50
CA THR A 98 5.23 -17.73 -6.96
C THR A 98 5.58 -17.13 -5.60
N GLY A 99 5.03 -15.97 -5.24
CA GLY A 99 5.33 -15.27 -3.99
C GLY A 99 6.80 -14.81 -3.86
N LEU A 100 7.54 -14.74 -4.96
CA LEU A 100 8.95 -14.35 -4.94
C LEU A 100 9.14 -12.83 -4.86
N CYS A 101 10.25 -12.41 -4.25
CA CYS A 101 10.69 -11.03 -4.33
C CYS A 101 11.00 -10.65 -5.79
N GLY A 102 10.83 -9.37 -6.13
CA GLY A 102 11.07 -8.90 -7.51
C GLY A 102 12.47 -9.15 -8.05
N LYS A 103 13.48 -9.14 -7.18
CA LYS A 103 14.87 -9.47 -7.54
C LYS A 103 14.98 -10.93 -7.98
N LYS A 104 14.48 -11.85 -7.15
CA LYS A 104 14.50 -13.30 -7.41
C LYS A 104 13.63 -13.70 -8.60
N GLN A 105 12.46 -13.08 -8.77
CA GLN A 105 11.62 -13.33 -9.96
C GLN A 105 12.36 -13.01 -11.27
N LYS A 106 13.11 -11.90 -11.31
CA LYS A 106 13.92 -11.53 -12.48
C LYS A 106 15.08 -12.51 -12.71
N GLU A 107 15.73 -12.95 -11.64
CA GLU A 107 16.80 -13.97 -11.72
C GLU A 107 16.27 -15.28 -12.29
N VAL A 108 15.16 -15.80 -11.74
CA VAL A 108 14.49 -17.02 -12.23
C VAL A 108 14.08 -16.87 -13.69
N THR A 109 13.46 -15.76 -14.07
CA THR A 109 13.04 -15.51 -15.46
C THR A 109 14.24 -15.51 -16.42
N LYS A 110 15.37 -14.91 -16.01
CA LYS A 110 16.61 -14.91 -16.81
C LYS A 110 17.21 -16.31 -16.90
N ALA A 111 17.23 -17.05 -15.81
CA ALA A 111 17.75 -18.42 -15.77
C ALA A 111 16.94 -19.35 -16.69
N ILE A 112 15.60 -19.28 -16.63
CA ILE A 112 14.70 -20.05 -17.51
C ILE A 112 14.97 -19.72 -18.98
N LYS A 113 14.99 -18.43 -19.34
CA LYS A 113 15.24 -18.02 -20.73
C LYS A 113 16.63 -18.45 -21.23
N ARG A 114 17.65 -18.40 -20.36
CA ARG A 114 19.00 -18.87 -20.70
C ARG A 114 19.01 -20.39 -20.91
N ALA A 115 18.36 -21.15 -20.03
CA ALA A 115 18.24 -22.60 -20.16
C ALA A 115 17.56 -22.98 -21.49
N GLN A 116 16.45 -22.30 -21.83
CA GLN A 116 15.73 -22.54 -23.08
C GLN A 116 16.58 -22.28 -24.35
N ILE A 117 17.46 -21.28 -24.33
CA ILE A 117 18.33 -20.96 -25.47
C ILE A 117 19.53 -21.92 -25.57
N MET A 118 20.13 -22.28 -24.44
CA MET A 118 21.37 -23.09 -24.43
C MET A 118 21.13 -24.59 -24.68
N GLY A 119 19.91 -25.08 -24.47
CA GLY A 119 19.52 -26.44 -24.84
C GLY A 119 18.03 -26.62 -24.53
N PRO A 120 17.16 -26.84 -25.52
CA PRO A 120 15.74 -26.99 -25.28
C PRO A 120 15.50 -28.26 -24.47
N GLN A 121 15.30 -28.11 -23.16
CA GLN A 121 14.87 -29.19 -22.31
C GLN A 121 13.39 -29.44 -22.59
N PRO A 122 12.97 -30.69 -22.88
CA PRO A 122 11.60 -30.98 -23.32
C PRO A 122 10.54 -30.54 -22.30
N GLU A 123 10.86 -30.58 -21.01
CA GLU A 123 9.97 -30.12 -19.93
C GLU A 123 9.79 -28.60 -19.86
N LEU A 124 10.72 -27.82 -20.44
CA LEU A 124 10.66 -26.36 -20.49
C LEU A 124 10.18 -25.85 -21.87
N GLY A 125 9.77 -26.78 -22.75
CA GLY A 125 9.72 -26.65 -24.20
C GLY A 125 8.34 -26.51 -24.83
N LEU A 126 7.37 -25.93 -24.13
CA LEU A 126 6.17 -25.41 -24.79
C LEU A 126 6.33 -23.90 -24.92
N ASN A 127 6.46 -23.43 -26.16
CA ASN A 127 6.49 -22.01 -26.49
C ASN A 127 5.22 -21.37 -25.91
N CYS A 128 5.38 -20.64 -24.81
CA CYS A 128 4.33 -19.82 -24.23
C CYS A 128 3.91 -18.79 -25.29
N ASN A 129 2.87 -19.11 -26.04
CA ASN A 129 2.33 -18.24 -27.07
C ASN A 129 1.80 -17.01 -26.33
N ARG A 130 2.43 -15.84 -26.50
CA ARG A 130 2.01 -14.60 -25.79
C ARG A 130 0.54 -14.24 -26.04
N ARG A 131 -0.10 -14.85 -27.05
CA ARG A 131 -1.52 -14.69 -27.39
C ARG A 131 -2.50 -15.43 -26.50
N THR A 132 -2.05 -16.43 -25.74
CA THR A 132 -2.92 -17.31 -24.91
C THR A 132 -2.69 -17.14 -23.41
N CYS A 133 -1.90 -16.14 -22.99
CA CYS A 133 -1.79 -15.80 -21.59
C CYS A 133 -2.99 -14.90 -21.21
N PRO A 134 -3.75 -15.23 -20.15
CA PRO A 134 -4.82 -14.36 -19.66
C PRO A 134 -4.28 -13.01 -19.16
#